data_AF-A0A1T4NNR6-F1
#
_entry.id   AF-A0A1T4NNR6-F1
#
_cell.length_a   1.000
_cell.length_b   1.000
_cell.length_c   1.000
_cell.angle_alpha   90.00
_cell.angle_beta   90.00
_cell.angle_gamma   90.00
#
_symmetry.space_group_name_H-M   'P 1'
#
loop_
_entity.id
_entity.type
_entity.pdbx_description
1 polymer ?
#
loop_
_entity_poly.entity_id
_entity_poly.type
_entity_poly.pdbx_seq_one_letter_code
_entity_poly.pdbx_strand_id
1 'polypeptide(L)'
;MSKIVCVYPTDDTTDFLGPITDVLKAQGAIIIRGDTTEEGHRKEIADQIKELTEQDIFVFMGHGTSYCLYGTPQSDEDQPLFGDKRLAIPKCHGSLLISCRSSEFIKSKRLVNSIGFGEIPATWEEILRLRNENSNCYSGIDKDTIPTYQDSFIKALCKALQLWDPSSQTLRQLYQNIQLCITGQIVRHLLDKESLLLKQRQGLFEMLYELKQETDFRES
;
A
#
# COMPACT_ATOMS: atom_id res chain seq x y z
N MET A 1 -14.70 1.40 20.46
CA MET A 1 -14.51 1.56 19.01
C MET A 1 -13.09 1.16 18.70
N SER A 2 -12.90 0.34 17.67
CA SER A 2 -11.59 0.03 17.13
C SER A 2 -10.92 1.30 16.61
N LYS A 3 -9.68 1.56 17.05
CA LYS A 3 -8.86 2.65 16.53
C LYS A 3 -8.14 2.19 15.27
N ILE A 4 -7.95 3.11 14.34
CA ILE A 4 -7.04 2.92 13.20
C ILE A 4 -5.83 3.82 13.44
N VAL A 5 -4.63 3.24 13.43
CA VAL A 5 -3.37 4.01 13.48
C VAL A 5 -2.61 3.74 12.19
N CYS A 6 -2.34 4.81 11.45
CA CYS A 6 -1.62 4.76 10.19
C CYS A 6 -0.23 5.39 10.36
N VAL A 7 0.81 4.62 10.04
CA VAL A 7 2.18 5.13 9.94
C VAL A 7 2.50 5.33 8.46
N TYR A 8 2.90 6.56 8.12
CA TYR A 8 3.22 6.96 6.76
C TYR A 8 4.48 7.84 6.77
N PRO A 9 5.68 7.25 6.69
CA PRO A 9 6.94 7.99 6.68
C PRO A 9 7.01 8.98 5.51
N THR A 10 7.77 10.06 5.68
CA THR A 10 7.96 11.06 4.60
C THR A 10 8.89 10.48 3.54
N ASP A 11 8.40 10.43 2.30
CA ASP A 11 9.15 10.02 1.11
C ASP A 11 8.40 10.47 -0.15
N ASP A 12 9.02 11.38 -0.93
CA ASP A 12 8.48 11.97 -2.16
C ASP A 12 8.03 10.92 -3.19
N THR A 13 8.67 9.76 -3.23
CA THR A 13 8.33 8.69 -4.18
C THR A 13 7.03 7.97 -3.81
N THR A 14 6.57 8.11 -2.57
CA THR A 14 5.33 7.51 -2.05
C THR A 14 4.23 8.54 -1.81
N ASP A 15 4.47 9.83 -2.11
CA ASP A 15 3.53 10.93 -1.86
C ASP A 15 2.19 10.80 -2.61
N PHE A 16 2.18 10.05 -3.71
CA PHE A 16 0.94 9.72 -4.43
C PHE A 16 -0.08 8.96 -3.56
N LEU A 17 0.36 8.31 -2.47
CA LEU A 17 -0.51 7.64 -1.49
C LEU A 17 -1.28 8.62 -0.59
N GLY A 18 -0.90 9.90 -0.55
CA GLY A 18 -1.49 10.94 0.30
C GLY A 18 -3.02 10.96 0.39
N PRO A 19 -3.79 10.84 -0.73
CA PRO A 19 -5.25 10.88 -0.69
C PRO A 19 -5.91 9.77 0.15
N ILE A 20 -5.22 8.64 0.36
CA ILE A 20 -5.71 7.56 1.23
C ILE A 20 -5.80 8.04 2.68
N THR A 21 -4.89 8.92 3.12
CA THR A 21 -4.88 9.45 4.48
C THR A 21 -6.14 10.25 4.80
N ASP A 22 -6.72 10.94 3.82
CA ASP A 22 -7.94 11.72 4.02
C ASP A 22 -9.16 10.82 4.23
N VAL A 23 -9.23 9.69 3.51
CA VAL A 23 -10.27 8.68 3.73
C VAL A 23 -10.14 8.04 5.10
N LEU A 24 -8.92 7.71 5.53
CA LEU A 24 -8.66 7.14 6.85
C LEU A 24 -9.00 8.14 7.97
N LYS A 25 -8.62 9.42 7.83
CA LYS A 25 -8.99 10.48 8.79
C LYS A 25 -10.51 10.63 8.92
N ALA A 26 -11.25 10.56 7.80
CA ALA A 26 -12.71 10.61 7.82
C ALA A 26 -13.33 9.43 8.59
N GLN A 27 -12.61 8.32 8.74
CA GLN A 27 -12.98 7.16 9.56
C GLN A 27 -12.47 7.25 11.01
N GLY A 28 -11.85 8.38 11.40
CA GLY A 28 -11.30 8.59 12.73
C GLY A 28 -9.90 8.00 12.95
N ALA A 29 -9.16 7.71 11.87
CA ALA A 29 -7.78 7.22 11.99
C ALA A 29 -6.82 8.30 12.49
N ILE A 30 -5.85 7.88 13.30
CA ILE A 30 -4.70 8.68 13.69
C ILE A 30 -3.63 8.47 12.60
N ILE A 31 -3.23 9.54 11.92
CA ILE A 31 -2.20 9.49 10.87
C ILE A 31 -0.90 10.06 11.45
N ILE A 32 0.15 9.24 11.45
CA ILE A 32 1.49 9.60 11.90
C ILE A 32 2.36 9.70 10.64
N ARG A 33 2.56 10.93 10.16
CA ARG A 33 3.41 11.24 9.01
C ARG A 33 4.53 12.20 9.43
N GLY A 34 5.76 11.87 9.08
CA GLY A 34 6.95 12.64 9.44
C GLY A 34 8.23 11.92 9.07
N ASP A 35 9.37 12.55 9.40
CA ASP A 35 10.70 12.05 9.08
C ASP A 35 11.15 11.04 10.15
N THR A 36 11.28 9.77 9.77
CA THR A 36 11.68 8.70 10.72
C THR A 36 13.19 8.61 10.95
N THR A 37 14.00 9.45 10.31
CA THR A 37 15.40 9.65 10.69
C THR A 37 15.49 10.42 12.01
N GLU A 38 14.47 11.22 12.34
CA GLU A 38 14.35 11.94 13.59
C GLU A 38 13.91 11.03 14.75
N GLU A 39 14.68 11.02 15.83
CA GLU A 39 14.39 10.19 17.02
C GLU A 39 13.04 10.55 17.66
N GLY A 40 12.68 11.83 17.65
CA GLY A 40 11.39 12.30 18.19
C GLY A 40 10.20 11.65 17.48
N HIS A 41 10.26 11.56 16.15
CA HIS A 41 9.20 10.96 15.36
C HIS A 41 9.18 9.43 15.48
N ARG A 42 10.35 8.77 15.54
CA ARG A 42 10.42 7.34 15.85
C ARG A 42 9.79 7.01 17.20
N LYS A 43 10.01 7.86 18.21
CA LYS A 43 9.43 7.70 19.53
C LYS A 43 7.92 7.88 19.51
N GLU A 44 7.41 8.88 18.79
CA GLU A 44 5.97 9.08 18.58
C GLU A 44 5.32 7.84 17.97
N ILE A 45 5.90 7.29 16.89
CA ILE A 45 5.44 6.05 16.26
C ILE A 45 5.44 4.91 17.27
N ALA A 46 6.55 4.72 17.99
CA ALA A 46 6.69 3.63 18.96
C ALA A 46 5.68 3.73 20.10
N ASP A 47 5.37 4.94 20.57
CA ASP A 47 4.43 5.16 21.66
C ASP A 47 2.98 4.93 21.19
N GLN A 48 2.61 5.43 20.01
CA GLN A 48 1.28 5.16 19.42
C GLN A 48 1.05 3.66 19.14
N ILE A 49 2.08 2.96 18.68
CA ILE A 49 1.99 1.52 18.39
C ILE A 49 1.84 0.69 19.67
N LYS A 50 2.45 1.10 20.78
CA LYS A 50 2.29 0.42 22.08
C LYS A 50 0.88 0.57 22.65
N GLU A 51 0.16 1.62 22.28
CA GLU A 51 -1.22 1.86 22.72
C GLU A 51 -2.25 1.04 21.93
N LEU A 52 -1.85 0.39 20.83
CA LEU A 52 -2.72 -0.47 20.05
C LEU A 52 -3.08 -1.75 20.82
N THR A 53 -4.35 -2.11 20.74
CA THR A 53 -4.94 -3.30 21.35
C THR A 53 -5.35 -4.32 20.28
N GLU A 54 -5.77 -5.51 20.72
CA GLU A 54 -6.29 -6.58 19.84
C GLU A 54 -7.60 -6.24 19.12
N GLN A 55 -8.18 -5.06 19.37
CA GLN A 55 -9.35 -4.56 18.67
C GLN A 55 -9.00 -3.51 17.61
N ASP A 56 -7.76 -3.00 17.61
CA ASP A 56 -7.33 -1.89 16.76
C ASP A 56 -6.70 -2.39 15.46
N ILE A 57 -6.61 -1.49 14.48
CA ILE A 57 -6.11 -1.79 13.14
C ILE A 57 -4.88 -0.94 12.87
N PHE A 58 -3.80 -1.62 12.49
CA PHE A 58 -2.57 -0.98 12.07
C PHE A 58 -2.55 -0.80 10.55
N VAL A 59 -2.25 0.41 10.10
CA VAL A 59 -2.04 0.70 8.67
C VAL A 59 -0.61 1.18 8.48
N PHE A 60 0.05 0.67 7.45
CA PHE A 60 1.34 1.19 7.01
C PHE A 60 1.23 1.62 5.54
N MET A 61 1.85 2.75 5.21
CA MET A 61 1.94 3.28 3.85
C MET A 61 3.39 3.68 3.57
N GLY A 62 3.96 3.22 2.46
CA GLY A 62 5.33 3.57 2.08
C GLY A 62 6.05 2.42 1.38
N HIS A 63 7.38 2.40 1.46
CA HIS A 63 8.19 1.33 0.88
C HIS A 63 8.22 0.08 1.76
N GLY A 64 8.41 -1.06 1.10
CA GLY A 64 8.52 -2.35 1.78
C GLY A 64 9.28 -3.38 0.96
N THR A 65 9.72 -4.42 1.66
CA THR A 65 10.23 -5.66 1.09
C THR A 65 9.60 -6.84 1.83
N SER A 66 9.93 -8.06 1.41
CA SER A 66 9.51 -9.29 2.09
C SER A 66 10.01 -9.43 3.53
N TYR A 67 10.93 -8.58 4.00
CA TYR A 67 11.55 -8.69 5.33
C TYR A 67 11.47 -7.43 6.20
N CYS A 68 11.18 -6.25 5.64
CA CYS A 68 10.95 -5.03 6.41
C CYS A 68 10.01 -4.02 5.72
N LEU A 69 9.48 -3.10 6.51
CA LEU A 69 8.82 -1.88 6.07
C LEU A 69 9.75 -0.71 6.34
N TYR A 70 9.94 0.17 5.36
CA TYR A 70 10.94 1.23 5.45
C TYR A 70 10.37 2.52 6.04
N GLY A 71 11.26 3.30 6.63
CA GLY A 71 11.01 4.68 7.02
C GLY A 71 11.42 5.66 5.92
N THR A 72 11.55 6.92 6.29
CA THR A 72 12.14 7.97 5.46
C THR A 72 13.56 7.58 5.04
N PRO A 73 13.87 7.61 3.73
CA PRO A 73 15.21 7.31 3.24
C PRO A 73 16.22 8.34 3.77
N GLN A 74 17.45 7.91 3.99
CA GLN A 74 18.54 8.76 4.44
C GLN A 74 19.68 8.69 3.43
N SER A 75 20.05 9.81 2.82
CA SER A 75 21.09 9.87 1.77
C SER A 75 20.84 8.89 0.61
N ASP A 76 19.59 8.82 0.15
CA ASP A 76 19.11 7.89 -0.90
C ASP A 76 19.18 6.39 -0.53
N GLU A 77 19.40 6.06 0.76
CA GLU A 77 19.36 4.69 1.27
C GLU A 77 18.09 4.43 2.10
N ASP A 78 17.36 3.37 1.76
CA ASP A 78 16.17 2.94 2.48
C ASP A 78 16.51 2.54 3.93
N GLN A 79 15.80 3.12 4.90
CA GLN A 79 16.03 2.86 6.32
C GLN A 79 14.95 1.95 6.90
N PRO A 80 15.25 0.70 7.32
CA PRO A 80 14.22 -0.19 7.88
C PRO A 80 13.61 0.38 9.17
N LEU A 81 12.29 0.52 9.19
CA LEU A 81 11.51 1.00 10.34
C LEU A 81 10.87 -0.14 11.12
N PHE A 82 10.19 -1.05 10.43
CA PHE A 82 9.62 -2.27 11.00
C PHE A 82 10.29 -3.51 10.43
N GLY A 83 10.64 -4.48 11.28
CA GLY A 83 11.32 -5.70 10.86
C GLY A 83 12.28 -6.22 11.92
N ASP A 84 13.20 -7.10 11.51
CA ASP A 84 14.14 -7.70 12.45
C ASP A 84 15.09 -6.66 13.04
N LYS A 85 15.22 -6.64 14.39
CA LYS A 85 16.08 -5.71 15.15
C LYS A 85 15.69 -4.22 14.99
N ARG A 86 14.42 -3.94 14.69
CA ARG A 86 13.82 -2.59 14.62
C ARG A 86 12.50 -2.58 15.41
N LEU A 87 11.60 -1.63 15.14
CA LEU A 87 10.27 -1.64 15.75
C LEU A 87 9.55 -2.93 15.38
N ALA A 88 8.93 -3.55 16.38
CA ALA A 88 8.06 -4.68 16.15
C ALA A 88 6.74 -4.19 15.53
N ILE A 89 6.19 -4.98 14.60
CA ILE A 89 4.81 -4.77 14.16
C ILE A 89 3.89 -4.95 15.38
N PRO A 90 2.92 -4.05 15.62
CA PRO A 90 1.99 -4.18 16.74
C PRO A 90 1.22 -5.49 16.68
N LYS A 91 1.04 -6.11 17.85
CA LYS A 91 0.04 -7.18 18.01
C LYS A 91 -1.33 -6.51 18.13
N CYS A 92 -2.04 -6.44 17.01
CA CYS A 92 -3.34 -5.79 16.91
C CYS A 92 -4.35 -6.71 16.21
N HIS A 93 -5.61 -6.28 16.10
CA HIS A 93 -6.68 -7.07 15.48
C HIS A 93 -6.30 -7.50 14.06
N GLY A 94 -5.68 -6.60 13.31
CA GLY A 94 -5.25 -6.84 11.95
C GLY A 94 -4.51 -5.66 11.36
N SER A 95 -3.93 -5.88 10.18
CA SER A 95 -3.11 -4.86 9.52
C SER A 95 -3.44 -4.69 8.04
N LEU A 96 -3.28 -3.47 7.54
CA LEU A 96 -3.30 -3.13 6.12
C LEU A 96 -1.95 -2.51 5.77
N LEU A 97 -1.14 -3.22 4.99
CA LEU A 97 0.21 -2.79 4.62
C LEU A 97 0.21 -2.38 3.16
N ILE A 98 0.15 -1.08 2.88
CA ILE A 98 0.15 -0.50 1.53
C ILE A 98 1.61 -0.20 1.15
N SER A 99 2.34 -1.26 0.83
CA SER A 99 3.76 -1.20 0.45
C SER A 99 4.14 -2.38 -0.44
N CYS A 100 5.15 -2.20 -1.28
CA CYS A 100 5.70 -3.28 -2.12
C CYS A 100 6.07 -4.50 -1.26
N ARG A 101 5.72 -5.69 -1.78
CA ARG A 101 6.05 -7.00 -1.21
C ARG A 101 5.62 -7.22 0.24
N SER A 102 4.65 -6.44 0.70
CA SER A 102 4.06 -6.59 2.02
C SER A 102 3.28 -7.90 2.16
N SER A 103 2.79 -8.47 1.05
CA SER A 103 2.16 -9.80 1.03
C SER A 103 3.15 -10.87 1.51
N GLU A 104 4.41 -10.80 1.09
CA GLU A 104 5.47 -11.71 1.51
C GLU A 104 5.99 -11.38 2.91
N PHE A 105 6.00 -10.10 3.30
CA PHE A 105 6.31 -9.68 4.66
C PHE A 105 5.30 -10.26 5.68
N ILE A 106 4.00 -10.19 5.38
CA ILE A 106 2.94 -10.83 6.19
C ILE A 106 3.18 -12.34 6.28
N LYS A 107 3.62 -12.96 5.18
CA LYS A 107 3.99 -14.38 5.15
C LYS A 107 5.16 -14.68 6.08
N SER A 108 6.26 -13.93 5.95
CA SER A 108 7.51 -14.13 6.68
C SER A 108 7.37 -13.86 8.18
N LYS A 109 6.64 -12.81 8.57
CA LYS A 109 6.37 -12.45 9.97
C LYS A 109 5.20 -13.20 10.60
N ARG A 110 4.51 -14.07 9.83
CA ARG A 110 3.34 -14.84 10.28
C ARG A 110 2.24 -13.94 10.86
N LEU A 111 2.05 -12.77 10.26
CA LEU A 111 0.95 -11.88 10.63
C LEU A 111 -0.37 -12.51 10.16
N VAL A 112 -1.38 -12.44 11.01
CA VAL A 112 -2.74 -12.93 10.72
C VAL A 112 -3.68 -11.75 10.58
N ASN A 113 -4.84 -11.97 9.97
CA ASN A 113 -5.84 -10.94 9.68
C ASN A 113 -5.19 -9.69 9.04
N SER A 114 -4.37 -9.91 8.02
CA SER A 114 -3.54 -8.86 7.44
C SER A 114 -3.66 -8.84 5.93
N ILE A 115 -3.77 -7.63 5.37
CA ILE A 115 -3.81 -7.37 3.93
C ILE A 115 -2.45 -6.80 3.52
N GLY A 116 -1.87 -7.35 2.46
CA GLY A 116 -0.65 -6.82 1.83
C GLY A 116 -0.72 -6.93 0.32
N PHE A 117 0.24 -6.32 -0.34
CA PHE A 117 0.37 -6.25 -1.78
C PHE A 117 1.71 -6.85 -2.22
N GLY A 118 1.78 -7.36 -3.45
CA GLY A 118 3.02 -7.70 -4.12
C GLY A 118 3.72 -6.46 -4.65
N GLU A 119 4.13 -6.49 -5.91
CA GLU A 119 4.79 -5.34 -6.53
C GLU A 119 3.81 -4.17 -6.76
N ILE A 120 4.26 -2.95 -6.44
CA ILE A 120 3.54 -1.70 -6.72
C ILE A 120 4.51 -0.74 -7.44
N PRO A 121 4.87 -1.01 -8.70
CA PRO A 121 5.80 -0.18 -9.44
C PRO A 121 5.16 1.18 -9.74
N ALA A 122 5.47 2.17 -8.92
CA ALA A 122 4.84 3.48 -8.90
C ALA A 122 5.72 4.56 -9.53
N THR A 123 6.95 4.25 -9.93
CA THR A 123 7.86 5.15 -10.64
C THR A 123 8.31 4.57 -11.97
N TRP A 124 8.79 5.43 -12.87
CA TRP A 124 9.33 4.96 -14.15
C TRP A 124 10.63 4.18 -13.96
N GLU A 125 11.44 4.60 -13.00
CA GLU A 125 12.70 3.97 -12.64
C GLU A 125 12.49 2.52 -12.15
N GLU A 126 11.43 2.26 -11.38
CA GLU A 126 11.04 0.90 -10.98
C GLU A 126 10.61 0.05 -12.18
N ILE A 127 9.82 0.60 -13.11
CA ILE A 127 9.45 -0.12 -14.35
C ILE A 127 10.68 -0.48 -15.16
N LEU A 128 11.66 0.43 -15.29
CA LEU A 128 12.92 0.14 -15.97
C LEU A 128 13.71 -0.97 -15.27
N ARG A 129 13.74 -0.99 -13.94
CA ARG A 129 14.38 -2.08 -13.17
C ARG A 129 13.72 -3.42 -13.46
N LEU A 130 12.40 -3.50 -13.44
CA LEU A 130 11.66 -4.73 -13.77
C LEU A 130 11.92 -5.18 -15.22
N ARG A 131 12.07 -4.24 -16.16
CA ARG A 131 12.37 -4.55 -17.56
C ARG A 131 13.80 -5.03 -17.81
N ASN A 132 14.74 -4.71 -16.94
CA ASN A 132 16.08 -5.27 -17.02
C ASN A 132 16.07 -6.78 -16.71
N GLU A 133 15.12 -7.24 -15.90
CA GLU A 133 14.92 -8.66 -15.60
C GLU A 133 14.00 -9.35 -16.63
N ASN A 134 12.96 -8.66 -17.07
CA ASN A 134 12.02 -9.13 -18.09
C ASN A 134 11.66 -8.01 -19.07
N SER A 135 12.30 -7.99 -20.25
CA SER A 135 12.17 -6.90 -21.23
C SER A 135 10.76 -6.63 -21.73
N ASN A 136 9.83 -7.59 -21.59
CA ASN A 136 8.43 -7.44 -21.97
C ASN A 136 7.53 -6.98 -20.82
N CYS A 137 8.05 -6.82 -19.60
CA CYS A 137 7.31 -6.39 -18.43
C CYS A 137 6.62 -5.05 -18.69
N TYR A 138 5.29 -5.07 -18.62
CA TYR A 138 4.41 -3.92 -18.87
C TYR A 138 4.74 -3.16 -20.15
N SER A 139 5.03 -3.85 -21.26
CA SER A 139 5.60 -3.26 -22.50
C SER A 139 4.87 -2.02 -23.06
N GLY A 140 3.58 -1.83 -22.71
CA GLY A 140 2.79 -0.67 -23.09
C GLY A 140 2.95 0.57 -22.21
N ILE A 141 3.63 0.46 -21.06
CA ILE A 141 3.79 1.54 -20.09
C ILE A 141 4.98 2.43 -20.45
N ASP A 142 4.78 3.73 -20.31
CA ASP A 142 5.81 4.76 -20.40
C ASP A 142 5.71 5.69 -19.17
N LYS A 143 6.65 6.64 -19.08
CA LYS A 143 6.69 7.62 -17.99
C LYS A 143 5.38 8.40 -17.83
N ASP A 144 4.71 8.71 -18.93
CA ASP A 144 3.47 9.50 -18.94
C ASP A 144 2.25 8.69 -18.50
N THR A 145 2.35 7.36 -18.54
CA THR A 145 1.28 6.44 -18.12
C THR A 145 1.33 6.16 -16.61
N ILE A 146 2.47 6.34 -15.94
CA ILE A 146 2.65 6.10 -14.49
C ILE A 146 1.63 6.86 -13.63
N PRO A 147 1.39 8.17 -13.83
CA PRO A 147 0.38 8.88 -13.05
C PRO A 147 -1.03 8.29 -13.19
N THR A 148 -1.36 7.72 -14.37
CA THR A 148 -2.66 7.06 -14.59
C THR A 148 -2.77 5.76 -13.79
N TYR A 149 -1.69 4.98 -13.71
CA TYR A 149 -1.64 3.80 -12.85
C TYR A 149 -1.79 4.19 -11.37
N GLN A 150 -0.99 5.15 -10.89
CA GLN A 150 -1.07 5.67 -9.52
C GLN A 150 -2.49 6.12 -9.18
N ASP A 151 -3.08 7.00 -9.99
CA ASP A 151 -4.45 7.50 -9.79
C ASP A 151 -5.48 6.37 -9.76
N SER A 152 -5.34 5.37 -10.61
CA SER A 152 -6.23 4.20 -10.62
C SER A 152 -6.13 3.40 -9.34
N PHE A 153 -4.91 3.12 -8.89
CA PHE A 153 -4.65 2.42 -7.64
C PHE A 153 -5.22 3.18 -6.43
N ILE A 154 -4.95 4.49 -6.33
CA ILE A 154 -5.48 5.36 -5.27
C ILE A 154 -7.00 5.39 -5.30
N LYS A 155 -7.62 5.62 -6.46
CA LYS A 155 -9.08 5.62 -6.59
C LYS A 155 -9.69 4.29 -6.17
N ALA A 156 -9.04 3.17 -6.49
CA ALA A 156 -9.50 1.84 -6.07
C ALA A 156 -9.44 1.70 -4.53
N LEU A 157 -8.31 2.02 -3.92
CA LEU A 157 -8.13 1.92 -2.46
C LEU A 157 -9.04 2.87 -1.69
N CYS A 158 -9.08 4.14 -2.09
CA CYS A 158 -9.98 5.12 -1.46
C CYS A 158 -11.44 4.67 -1.54
N LYS A 159 -11.88 4.16 -2.70
CA LYS A 159 -13.26 3.66 -2.83
C LYS A 159 -13.50 2.41 -1.97
N ALA A 160 -12.55 1.49 -1.91
CA ALA A 160 -12.66 0.29 -1.09
C ALA A 160 -12.75 0.62 0.40
N LEU A 161 -11.91 1.56 0.88
CA LEU A 161 -11.95 2.06 2.25
C LEU A 161 -13.27 2.78 2.55
N GLN A 162 -13.77 3.63 1.64
CA GLN A 162 -15.07 4.30 1.81
C GLN A 162 -16.25 3.33 1.90
N LEU A 163 -16.16 2.16 1.25
CA LEU A 163 -17.17 1.12 1.32
C LEU A 163 -17.05 0.27 2.60
N TRP A 164 -15.93 0.40 3.32
CA TRP A 164 -15.63 -0.38 4.50
C TRP A 164 -15.91 0.41 5.78
N ASP A 165 -16.70 -0.20 6.67
CA ASP A 165 -16.96 0.33 8.00
C ASP A 165 -16.19 -0.50 9.05
N PRO A 166 -15.08 0.01 9.60
CA PRO A 166 -14.26 -0.73 10.56
C PRO A 166 -14.99 -1.10 11.86
N SER A 167 -16.11 -0.44 12.18
CA SER A 167 -16.87 -0.71 13.40
C SER A 167 -17.80 -1.92 13.30
N SER A 168 -18.15 -2.33 12.08
CA SER A 168 -19.12 -3.39 11.81
C SER A 168 -18.63 -4.44 10.81
N GLN A 169 -17.50 -4.19 10.14
CA GLN A 169 -16.97 -5.04 9.08
C GLN A 169 -15.52 -5.48 9.33
N THR A 170 -15.23 -6.69 8.87
CA THR A 170 -13.93 -7.35 8.96
C THR A 170 -12.94 -6.87 7.90
N LEU A 171 -11.64 -7.09 8.11
CA LEU A 171 -10.62 -6.85 7.07
C LEU A 171 -10.81 -7.75 5.85
N ARG A 172 -11.42 -8.93 5.99
CA ARG A 172 -11.82 -9.75 4.83
C ARG A 172 -12.76 -8.99 3.90
N GLN A 173 -13.72 -8.24 4.44
CA GLN A 173 -14.64 -7.43 3.63
C GLN A 173 -13.90 -6.25 2.97
N LEU A 174 -12.95 -5.62 3.68
CA LEU A 174 -12.07 -4.62 3.06
C LEU A 174 -11.27 -5.22 1.89
N TYR A 175 -10.67 -6.39 2.06
CA TYR A 175 -9.96 -7.10 1.00
C TYR A 175 -10.85 -7.35 -0.22
N GLN A 176 -12.09 -7.83 -0.01
CA GLN A 176 -13.06 -8.02 -1.10
C GLN A 176 -13.41 -6.70 -1.80
N ASN A 177 -13.56 -5.61 -1.04
CA ASN A 177 -13.79 -4.28 -1.60
C ASN A 177 -12.60 -3.80 -2.43
N ILE A 178 -11.36 -4.05 -1.99
CA ILE A 178 -10.14 -3.74 -2.75
C ILE A 178 -10.14 -4.49 -4.08
N GLN A 179 -10.37 -5.81 -4.05
CA GLN A 179 -10.45 -6.65 -5.24
C GLN A 179 -11.51 -6.14 -6.23
N LEU A 180 -12.70 -5.80 -5.73
CA LEU A 180 -13.79 -5.24 -6.53
C LEU A 180 -13.41 -3.89 -7.15
N CYS A 181 -12.83 -2.99 -6.36
CA CYS A 181 -12.52 -1.64 -6.81
C CYS A 181 -11.38 -1.62 -7.83
N ILE A 182 -10.34 -2.46 -7.67
CA ILE A 182 -9.28 -2.62 -8.68
C ILE A 182 -9.89 -3.17 -9.98
N THR A 183 -10.75 -4.19 -9.89
CA THR A 183 -11.49 -4.72 -11.05
C THR A 183 -12.29 -3.62 -11.76
N GLY A 184 -12.93 -2.73 -10.99
CA GLY A 184 -13.63 -1.57 -11.53
C GLY A 184 -12.73 -0.62 -12.33
N GLN A 185 -11.49 -0.38 -11.88
CA GLN A 185 -10.53 0.43 -12.64
C GLN A 185 -10.07 -0.26 -13.92
N ILE A 186 -9.81 -1.56 -13.86
CA ILE A 186 -9.44 -2.36 -15.04
C ILE A 186 -10.54 -2.22 -16.11
N VAL A 187 -11.80 -2.43 -15.73
CA VAL A 187 -12.94 -2.32 -16.68
C VAL A 187 -13.06 -0.91 -17.24
N ARG A 188 -12.86 0.15 -16.42
CA ARG A 188 -12.89 1.54 -16.92
C ARG A 188 -11.86 1.80 -18.00
N HIS A 189 -10.60 1.39 -17.81
CA HIS A 189 -9.55 1.57 -18.82
C HIS A 189 -9.76 0.75 -20.08
N LEU A 190 -10.40 -0.41 -19.99
CA LEU A 190 -10.76 -1.20 -21.17
C LEU A 190 -11.91 -0.56 -21.97
N LEU A 191 -12.85 0.11 -21.29
CA LEU A 191 -13.99 0.76 -21.92
C LEU A 191 -13.66 2.16 -22.46
N ASP A 192 -12.75 2.88 -21.82
CA ASP A 192 -12.28 4.17 -22.29
C ASP A 192 -11.32 3.98 -23.48
N LYS A 193 -11.81 4.31 -24.68
CA LYS A 193 -11.07 4.13 -25.93
C LYS A 193 -10.37 5.40 -26.42
N GLU A 194 -10.60 6.53 -25.76
CA GLU A 194 -10.21 7.84 -26.27
C GLU A 194 -9.00 8.42 -25.54
N SER A 195 -8.81 8.09 -24.26
CA SER A 195 -7.75 8.67 -23.42
C SER A 195 -6.36 8.11 -23.66
N LEU A 196 -6.23 6.86 -24.10
CA LEU A 196 -4.95 6.16 -24.19
C LEU A 196 -4.80 5.29 -25.44
N LEU A 197 -3.57 5.18 -25.93
CA LEU A 197 -3.22 4.26 -27.00
C LEU A 197 -3.52 2.81 -26.58
N LEU A 198 -3.85 1.95 -27.55
CA LEU A 198 -4.19 0.55 -27.27
C LEU A 198 -3.11 -0.16 -26.44
N LYS A 199 -1.83 0.07 -26.75
CA LYS A 199 -0.71 -0.52 -26.02
C LYS A 199 -0.64 -0.04 -24.57
N GLN A 200 -0.82 1.27 -24.31
CA GLN A 200 -0.84 1.82 -22.94
C GLN A 200 -1.98 1.23 -22.11
N ARG A 201 -3.15 1.06 -22.71
CA ARG A 201 -4.29 0.39 -22.06
C ARG A 201 -4.00 -1.07 -21.71
N GLN A 202 -3.31 -1.79 -22.59
CA GLN A 202 -2.86 -3.16 -22.31
C GLN A 202 -1.84 -3.18 -21.16
N GLY A 203 -0.86 -2.28 -21.16
CA GLY A 203 0.10 -2.16 -20.06
C GLY A 203 -0.56 -1.84 -18.72
N LEU A 204 -1.51 -0.89 -18.69
CA LEU A 204 -2.26 -0.56 -17.47
C LEU A 204 -3.13 -1.72 -16.99
N PHE A 205 -3.75 -2.43 -17.92
CA PHE A 205 -4.49 -3.66 -17.62
C PHE A 205 -3.57 -4.66 -16.92
N GLU A 206 -2.39 -4.93 -17.48
CA GLU A 206 -1.40 -5.87 -16.92
C GLU A 206 -1.00 -5.46 -15.49
N MET A 207 -0.57 -4.21 -15.29
CA MET A 207 -0.16 -3.71 -13.97
C MET A 207 -1.27 -3.82 -12.92
N LEU A 208 -2.51 -3.41 -13.26
CA LEU A 208 -3.63 -3.46 -12.33
C LEU A 208 -4.11 -4.89 -12.08
N TYR A 209 -4.03 -5.75 -13.10
CA TYR A 209 -4.38 -7.16 -12.98
C TYR A 209 -3.37 -7.89 -12.07
N GLU A 210 -2.08 -7.68 -12.24
CA GLU A 210 -1.04 -8.23 -11.37
C GLU A 210 -1.18 -7.70 -9.94
N LEU A 211 -1.33 -6.38 -9.75
CA LEU A 211 -1.63 -5.79 -8.44
C LEU A 211 -2.81 -6.49 -7.74
N LYS A 212 -3.89 -6.75 -8.49
CA LYS A 212 -5.07 -7.47 -7.98
C LYS A 212 -4.72 -8.90 -7.56
N GLN A 213 -3.97 -9.64 -8.38
CA GLN A 213 -3.60 -11.03 -8.10
C GLN A 213 -2.64 -11.14 -6.91
N GLU A 214 -1.74 -10.17 -6.76
CA GLU A 214 -0.73 -10.17 -5.70
C GLU A 214 -1.17 -9.45 -4.42
N THR A 215 -2.36 -8.85 -4.42
CA THR A 215 -3.00 -8.44 -3.16
C THR A 215 -3.45 -9.69 -2.43
N ASP A 216 -2.92 -9.91 -1.24
CA ASP A 216 -3.18 -11.08 -0.41
C ASP A 216 -3.88 -10.70 0.88
N PHE A 217 -4.75 -11.60 1.36
CA PHE A 217 -5.35 -11.50 2.69
C PHE A 217 -5.06 -12.78 3.45
N ARG A 218 -4.26 -12.65 4.50
CA ARG A 218 -3.91 -13.78 5.33
C ARG A 218 -4.89 -13.92 6.48
N GLU A 219 -5.65 -15.00 6.45
CA GLU A 219 -6.49 -15.40 7.57
C GLU A 219 -5.71 -16.05 8.70
N SER A 220 -6.32 -16.02 9.89
CA SER A 220 -5.86 -16.68 11.11
C SER A 220 -5.77 -18.20 10.96
#